data_AF-A0A8S4QWK1-F1
#
_entry.id   AF-A0A8S4QWK1-F1
#
_cell.length_a   1.000
_cell.length_b   1.000
_cell.length_c   1.000
_cell.angle_alpha   90.00
_cell.angle_beta   90.00
_cell.angle_gamma   90.00
#
_symmetry.space_group_name_H-M   'P 1'
#
loop_
_entity.id
_entity.type
_entity.pdbx_description
1 polymer ?
#
loop_
_entity_poly.entity_id
_entity_poly.type
_entity_poly.pdbx_seq_one_letter_code
_entity_poly.pdbx_strand_id
1 'polypeptide(L)'
;MFLKTNILKAIAFKNPVRLPLSYWILAFLRFVLTLLPQSGYIHPDEFFQNVEVISGDIFMIDVARTWEFNPKFPIHIEMLKISWDNWVVTPLNFLRYNSDLKNLNTHGLHPRWLHVAVNIPLLFNVLGVMAFSILLIQAYRFIRGQYSKLPKVQSITGLMLFSLIIPVAVLSLFPHQEARFIIPVLTPLVYLYGSHFYPNDSDGIKFKRLKKTLLYVWYALNIILTVFFGFIHQGGLYPFARNLHREIKSMYGYHFHVITTHSYSIPTFLLQLESTSKIYKDNKTGQTYRLAPTTFIHKYGSMPMKHLFTKVNDVFTNAELLLHKRKRQYRFYIASPCSLEYEMRQEANKYNMIQVTKDITYYPHFSSEAFPEFPNIHDQFCLENNSIQTNQSQAVDLNMLQRISCFLKKFCLRVYRVSPTIKS
;
A
#
# COMPACT_ATOMS: atom_id res chain seq x y z
N MET A 1 37.23 -28.39 19.32
CA MET A 1 38.59 -27.88 19.00
C MET A 1 38.62 -26.98 17.75
N PHE A 2 37.63 -26.12 17.51
CA PHE A 2 37.61 -25.15 16.38
C PHE A 2 37.20 -23.72 16.78
N LEU A 3 37.17 -23.41 18.08
CA LEU A 3 36.83 -22.08 18.63
C LEU A 3 38.07 -21.29 19.06
N LYS A 4 39.20 -21.46 18.36
CA LYS A 4 40.40 -20.64 18.58
C LYS A 4 40.40 -19.41 17.65
N THR A 5 39.90 -18.32 18.23
CA THR A 5 40.59 -17.03 18.37
C THR A 5 40.85 -16.08 17.17
N ASN A 6 40.56 -16.43 15.92
CA ASN A 6 40.74 -15.47 14.79
C ASN A 6 39.44 -14.85 14.26
N ILE A 7 38.31 -15.57 14.26
CA ILE A 7 37.02 -15.05 13.81
C ILE A 7 36.49 -13.97 14.77
N LEU A 8 36.57 -14.22 16.08
CA LEU A 8 36.18 -13.23 17.10
C LEU A 8 37.12 -12.02 17.14
N LYS A 9 38.40 -12.17 16.77
CA LYS A 9 39.32 -11.03 16.59
C LYS A 9 38.99 -10.19 15.35
N ALA A 10 38.41 -10.79 14.31
CA ALA A 10 37.91 -10.06 13.14
C ALA A 10 36.57 -9.34 13.41
N ILE A 11 35.74 -9.88 14.32
CA ILE A 11 34.46 -9.29 14.74
C ILE A 11 34.65 -8.27 15.88
N ALA A 12 35.73 -8.39 16.65
CA ALA A 12 36.12 -7.41 17.65
C ALA A 12 36.57 -6.12 16.95
N PHE A 13 35.60 -5.25 16.65
CA PHE A 13 35.86 -3.89 16.22
C PHE A 13 36.84 -3.25 17.20
N LYS A 14 38.08 -3.08 16.74
CA LYS A 14 39.26 -2.71 17.54
C LYS A 14 39.08 -1.39 18.31
N ASN A 15 38.11 -0.57 17.89
CA ASN A 15 37.65 0.63 18.56
C ASN A 15 36.10 0.67 18.48
N PRO A 16 35.37 0.71 19.60
CA PRO A 16 33.94 0.96 19.54
C PRO A 16 33.72 2.38 18.98
N VAL A 17 33.13 2.46 17.79
CA VAL A 17 32.73 3.74 17.20
C VAL A 17 31.64 4.31 18.12
N ARG A 18 31.92 5.45 18.77
CA ARG A 18 30.90 6.16 19.54
C ARG A 18 29.89 6.76 18.56
N LEU A 19 28.70 6.17 18.50
CA LEU A 19 27.60 6.69 17.71
C LEU A 19 27.03 7.95 18.38
N PRO A 20 26.59 8.95 17.60
CA PRO A 20 26.02 10.18 18.15
C PRO A 20 24.70 9.89 18.90
N LEU A 21 24.36 10.73 19.87
CA LEU A 21 23.10 10.63 20.62
C LEU A 21 21.87 10.58 19.69
N SER A 22 21.91 11.31 18.58
CA SER A 22 20.84 11.30 17.56
C SER A 22 20.58 9.91 16.98
N TYR A 23 21.60 9.07 16.81
CA TYR A 23 21.43 7.69 16.34
C TYR A 23 20.58 6.89 17.33
N TRP A 24 20.90 6.97 18.63
CA TRP A 24 20.18 6.26 19.67
C TRP A 24 18.74 6.75 19.83
N ILE A 25 18.52 8.07 19.74
CA ILE A 25 17.18 8.66 19.72
C ILE A 25 16.36 8.10 18.54
N LEU A 26 16.92 8.07 17.33
CA LEU A 26 16.24 7.56 16.14
C LEU A 26 15.98 6.04 16.23
N ALA A 27 16.92 5.28 16.78
CA ALA A 27 16.75 3.84 17.01
C ALA A 27 15.63 3.56 18.03
N PHE A 28 15.60 4.31 19.14
CA PHE A 28 14.53 4.23 20.13
C PHE A 28 13.18 4.64 19.54
N LEU A 29 13.13 5.74 18.79
CA LEU A 29 11.92 6.19 18.10
C LEU A 29 11.41 5.11 17.14
N ARG A 30 12.30 4.47 16.37
CA ARG A 30 11.94 3.37 15.47
C ARG A 30 11.30 2.21 16.24
N PHE A 31 11.87 1.82 17.37
CA PHE A 31 11.29 0.79 18.23
C PHE A 31 9.91 1.19 18.76
N VAL A 32 9.76 2.41 19.29
CA VAL A 32 8.46 2.92 19.77
C VAL A 32 7.42 2.94 18.65
N LEU A 33 7.79 3.36 17.43
CA LEU A 33 6.89 3.39 16.28
C LEU A 33 6.40 1.98 15.87
N THR A 34 7.15 0.91 16.16
CA THR A 34 6.68 -0.47 15.92
C THR A 34 5.65 -0.94 16.96
N LEU A 35 5.63 -0.33 18.15
CA LEU A 35 4.70 -0.68 19.22
C LEU A 35 3.39 0.13 19.16
N LEU A 36 3.41 1.28 18.50
CA LEU A 36 2.23 2.11 18.33
C LEU A 36 1.29 1.51 17.26
N PRO A 37 -0.03 1.43 17.52
CA PRO A 37 -0.98 0.98 16.52
C PRO A 37 -1.05 2.01 15.38
N GLN A 38 -0.42 1.69 14.26
CA GLN A 38 -0.48 2.48 13.04
C GLN A 38 -1.81 2.20 12.34
N SER A 39 -2.54 3.25 11.99
CA SER A 39 -3.81 3.15 11.27
C SER A 39 -3.64 3.21 9.75
N GLY A 40 -2.52 3.77 9.29
CA GLY A 40 -2.19 3.85 7.88
C GLY A 40 -1.82 2.50 7.30
N TYR A 41 -2.18 2.34 6.03
CA TYR A 41 -2.05 1.11 5.29
C TYR A 41 -1.40 1.43 3.95
N ILE A 42 -0.20 0.90 3.71
CA ILE A 42 0.44 0.92 2.40
C ILE A 42 0.28 -0.49 1.81
N HIS A 43 -0.07 -0.56 0.52
CA HIS A 43 -0.28 -1.81 -0.21
C HIS A 43 0.88 -2.83 -0.01
N PRO A 44 0.63 -4.15 0.06
CA PRO A 44 0.85 -4.91 1.28
C PRO A 44 1.56 -6.23 0.96
N ASP A 45 2.48 -6.28 -0.01
CA ASP A 45 3.19 -7.56 -0.24
C ASP A 45 3.91 -7.99 1.04
N GLU A 46 4.42 -7.05 1.85
CA GLU A 46 5.02 -7.37 3.16
C GLU A 46 4.03 -8.01 4.15
N PHE A 47 2.74 -7.64 4.11
CA PHE A 47 1.71 -8.27 4.96
C PHE A 47 1.24 -9.61 4.38
N PHE A 48 1.05 -9.68 3.06
CA PHE A 48 0.65 -10.89 2.34
C PHE A 48 1.74 -11.99 2.37
N GLN A 49 3.01 -11.61 2.52
CA GLN A 49 4.13 -12.56 2.45
C GLN A 49 4.67 -13.00 3.82
N ASN A 50 4.21 -12.45 4.95
CA ASN A 50 4.68 -12.89 6.27
C ASN A 50 3.55 -13.04 7.29
N VAL A 51 2.98 -11.93 7.76
CA VAL A 51 2.04 -11.94 8.89
C VAL A 51 0.74 -12.64 8.52
N GLU A 52 0.23 -12.41 7.31
CA GLU A 52 -1.01 -13.03 6.84
C GLU A 52 -0.87 -14.56 6.74
N VAL A 53 0.21 -15.06 6.12
CA VAL A 53 0.46 -16.50 5.97
C VAL A 53 0.55 -17.21 7.33
N ILE A 54 1.34 -16.65 8.25
CA ILE A 54 1.54 -17.20 9.60
C ILE A 54 0.23 -17.16 10.39
N SER A 55 -0.55 -16.09 10.26
CA SER A 55 -1.83 -15.97 10.95
C SER A 55 -2.81 -17.07 10.53
N GLY A 56 -2.84 -17.44 9.24
CA GLY A 56 -3.64 -18.56 8.76
C GLY A 56 -3.20 -19.93 9.30
N ASP A 57 -1.90 -20.11 9.58
CA ASP A 57 -1.38 -21.34 10.17
C ASP A 57 -1.67 -21.45 11.66
N ILE A 58 -1.45 -20.37 12.43
CA ILE A 58 -1.61 -20.36 13.88
C ILE A 58 -3.08 -20.24 14.29
N PHE A 59 -3.83 -19.31 13.69
CA PHE A 59 -5.19 -18.97 14.13
C PHE A 59 -6.29 -19.67 13.32
N MET A 60 -5.94 -20.52 12.35
CA MET A 60 -6.90 -21.24 11.49
C MET A 60 -7.87 -20.30 10.73
N ILE A 61 -7.39 -19.10 10.39
CA ILE A 61 -8.16 -18.10 9.65
C ILE A 61 -7.94 -18.18 8.14
N ASP A 62 -8.87 -17.64 7.36
CA ASP A 62 -8.79 -17.53 5.91
C ASP A 62 -7.83 -16.41 5.50
N VAL A 63 -6.87 -16.75 4.65
CA VAL A 63 -5.75 -15.87 4.29
C VAL A 63 -5.36 -16.07 2.83
N ALA A 64 -4.94 -15.00 2.17
CA ALA A 64 -4.36 -15.09 0.83
C ALA A 64 -2.93 -15.64 0.91
N ARG A 65 -2.73 -16.90 0.50
CA ARG A 65 -1.38 -17.49 0.39
C ARG A 65 -0.78 -17.21 -0.98
N THR A 66 0.36 -16.54 -1.01
CA THR A 66 1.14 -16.37 -2.24
C THR A 66 1.83 -17.66 -2.64
N TRP A 67 2.32 -17.74 -3.88
CA TRP A 67 2.86 -18.96 -4.46
C TRP A 67 4.08 -19.49 -3.69
N GLU A 68 4.87 -18.60 -3.08
CA GLU A 68 6.05 -18.94 -2.27
C GLU A 68 5.70 -19.81 -1.05
N PHE A 69 4.50 -19.62 -0.50
CA PHE A 69 4.01 -20.32 0.69
C PHE A 69 2.97 -21.40 0.36
N ASN A 70 2.82 -21.72 -0.92
CA ASN A 70 1.92 -22.77 -1.36
C ASN A 70 2.69 -24.10 -1.44
N PRO A 71 2.35 -25.11 -0.61
CA PRO A 71 3.03 -26.40 -0.61
C PRO A 71 2.84 -27.21 -1.90
N LYS A 72 2.00 -26.74 -2.84
CA LYS A 72 1.88 -27.29 -4.20
C LYS A 72 2.92 -26.73 -5.17
N PHE A 73 3.53 -25.59 -4.87
CA PHE A 73 4.59 -24.94 -5.66
C PHE A 73 5.92 -24.84 -4.91
N PRO A 74 6.37 -25.84 -4.13
CA PRO A 74 7.59 -25.67 -3.38
C PRO A 74 8.77 -25.62 -4.36
N ILE A 75 9.75 -24.78 -4.04
CA ILE A 75 11.13 -25.10 -4.32
C ILE A 75 11.37 -26.43 -3.59
N HIS A 76 11.28 -27.57 -4.32
CA HIS A 76 11.30 -28.94 -3.82
C HIS A 76 12.69 -29.34 -3.26
N ILE A 77 13.23 -28.59 -2.29
CA ILE A 77 14.50 -28.93 -1.64
C ILE A 77 14.31 -30.10 -0.67
N GLU A 78 13.17 -30.22 0.01
CA GLU A 78 12.90 -31.34 0.94
C GLU A 78 12.59 -32.67 0.25
N MET A 79 12.16 -32.67 -1.02
CA MET A 79 11.82 -33.91 -1.75
C MET A 79 12.80 -34.28 -2.87
N LEU A 80 13.83 -33.47 -3.15
CA LEU A 80 14.82 -33.69 -4.22
C LEU A 80 14.25 -34.00 -5.62
N LYS A 81 12.96 -33.75 -5.86
CA LYS A 81 12.31 -33.91 -7.16
C LYS A 81 12.46 -32.62 -7.97
N ILE A 82 13.69 -32.32 -8.36
CA ILE A 82 13.98 -31.23 -9.29
C ILE A 82 13.80 -31.79 -10.70
N SER A 83 12.69 -31.45 -11.37
CA SER A 83 12.54 -31.63 -12.82
C SER A 83 12.72 -30.29 -13.53
N TRP A 84 13.12 -30.32 -14.81
CA TRP A 84 13.25 -29.09 -15.62
C TRP A 84 11.95 -28.27 -15.70
N ASP A 85 10.80 -28.93 -15.58
CA ASP A 85 9.48 -28.30 -15.62
C ASP A 85 9.09 -27.58 -14.31
N ASN A 86 9.70 -27.95 -13.18
CA ASN A 86 9.39 -27.40 -11.85
C ASN A 86 10.50 -26.51 -11.28
N TRP A 87 11.54 -26.23 -12.06
CA TRP A 87 12.67 -25.43 -11.62
C TRP A 87 12.34 -23.93 -11.70
N VAL A 88 12.11 -23.32 -10.53
CA VAL A 88 11.84 -21.88 -10.42
C VAL A 88 13.13 -21.15 -10.06
N VAL A 89 13.67 -20.42 -11.03
CA VAL A 89 14.74 -19.44 -10.78
C VAL A 89 14.10 -18.09 -10.54
N THR A 90 14.08 -17.62 -9.30
CA THR A 90 13.25 -16.47 -8.90
C THR A 90 13.51 -15.19 -9.70
N PRO A 91 14.76 -14.79 -10.05
CA PRO A 91 14.97 -13.64 -10.93
C PRO A 91 14.40 -13.86 -12.34
N LEU A 92 14.59 -15.05 -12.93
CA LEU A 92 14.08 -15.37 -14.26
C LEU A 92 12.54 -15.46 -14.27
N ASN A 93 11.95 -15.99 -13.20
CA ASN A 93 10.49 -16.03 -13.05
C ASN A 93 9.91 -14.63 -12.90
N PHE A 94 10.58 -13.75 -12.15
CA PHE A 94 10.22 -12.33 -12.07
C PHE A 94 10.25 -11.68 -13.46
N LEU A 95 11.32 -11.89 -14.23
CA LEU A 95 11.42 -11.37 -15.60
C LEU A 95 10.30 -11.90 -16.51
N ARG A 96 10.05 -13.22 -16.49
CA ARG A 96 9.00 -13.86 -17.29
C ARG A 96 7.62 -13.32 -16.93
N TYR A 97 7.31 -13.24 -15.64
CA TYR A 97 6.01 -12.77 -15.15
C TYR A 97 5.76 -11.29 -15.49
N ASN A 98 6.76 -10.43 -15.28
CA ASN A 98 6.67 -8.98 -15.54
C ASN A 98 6.85 -8.60 -17.03
N SER A 99 7.19 -9.55 -17.90
CA SER A 99 7.26 -9.32 -19.36
C SER A 99 5.92 -9.57 -20.06
N ASP A 100 4.98 -10.28 -19.41
CA ASP A 100 3.68 -10.61 -20.00
C ASP A 100 2.64 -9.49 -19.77
N LEU A 101 2.26 -8.82 -20.86
CA LEU A 101 1.26 -7.74 -20.87
C LEU A 101 -0.10 -8.16 -20.32
N LYS A 102 -0.48 -9.44 -20.43
CA LYS A 102 -1.76 -9.93 -19.90
C LYS A 102 -1.77 -9.94 -18.37
N ASN A 103 -0.64 -10.28 -17.74
CA ASN A 103 -0.48 -10.24 -16.29
C ASN A 103 -0.34 -8.80 -15.78
N LEU A 104 0.25 -7.91 -16.58
CA LEU A 104 0.47 -6.50 -16.22
C LEU A 104 -0.84 -5.69 -16.16
N ASN A 105 -1.83 -6.02 -17.02
CA ASN A 105 -3.11 -5.33 -17.04
C ASN A 105 -3.90 -5.46 -15.73
N THR A 106 -3.64 -6.49 -14.92
CA THR A 106 -4.27 -6.64 -13.59
C THR A 106 -3.60 -5.82 -12.49
N HIS A 107 -2.34 -5.39 -12.69
CA HIS A 107 -1.53 -4.68 -11.69
C HIS A 107 -1.27 -3.20 -12.03
N GLY A 108 -1.72 -2.75 -13.21
CA GLY A 108 -1.54 -1.39 -13.68
C GLY A 108 -0.27 -1.20 -14.53
N LEU A 109 -0.39 -0.40 -15.58
CA LEU A 109 0.70 -0.03 -16.47
C LEU A 109 1.24 1.34 -16.07
N HIS A 110 2.55 1.44 -15.92
CA HIS A 110 3.24 2.68 -15.56
C HIS A 110 4.20 3.13 -16.66
N PRO A 111 4.42 4.44 -16.78
CA PRO A 111 5.42 4.96 -17.71
C PRO A 111 6.83 4.56 -17.26
N ARG A 112 7.72 4.28 -18.21
CA ARG A 112 9.07 3.79 -17.92
C ARG A 112 9.94 4.72 -17.08
N TRP A 113 9.59 6.00 -17.01
CA TRP A 113 10.29 7.02 -16.25
C TRP A 113 9.84 7.12 -14.78
N LEU A 114 8.80 6.39 -14.36
CA LEU A 114 8.20 6.54 -13.02
C LEU A 114 9.21 6.27 -11.91
N HIS A 115 10.06 5.23 -12.05
CA HIS A 115 11.10 4.95 -11.08
C HIS A 115 12.05 6.13 -10.86
N VAL A 116 12.53 6.73 -11.95
CA VAL A 116 13.55 7.78 -11.90
C VAL A 116 12.94 9.11 -11.44
N ALA A 117 11.80 9.50 -12.02
CA ALA A 117 11.25 10.83 -11.81
C ALA A 117 10.34 10.94 -10.57
N VAL A 118 9.72 9.84 -10.13
CA VAL A 118 8.76 9.85 -9.02
C VAL A 118 9.24 9.00 -7.86
N ASN A 119 9.57 7.72 -8.08
CA ASN A 119 9.85 6.80 -6.98
C ASN A 119 11.16 7.15 -6.24
N ILE A 120 12.23 7.51 -6.96
CA ILE A 120 13.52 7.89 -6.33
C ILE A 120 13.37 9.17 -5.47
N PRO A 121 12.80 10.28 -5.96
CA PRO A 121 12.55 11.44 -5.12
C PRO A 121 11.61 11.16 -3.95
N LEU A 122 10.56 10.36 -4.15
CA LEU A 122 9.59 10.03 -3.10
C LEU A 122 10.21 9.19 -1.97
N LEU A 123 10.97 8.16 -2.30
CA LEU A 123 11.56 7.24 -1.31
C LEU A 123 12.78 7.84 -0.61
N PHE A 124 13.64 8.52 -1.37
CA PHE A 124 14.96 8.93 -0.89
C PHE A 124 15.06 10.44 -0.64
N ASN A 125 14.04 11.23 -1.01
CA ASN A 125 13.96 12.67 -0.75
C ASN A 125 15.25 13.40 -1.20
N VAL A 126 15.89 14.09 -0.26
CA VAL A 126 17.13 14.86 -0.47
C VAL A 126 18.26 13.97 -1.01
N LEU A 127 18.37 12.71 -0.56
CA LEU A 127 19.36 11.77 -1.09
C LEU A 127 19.11 11.45 -2.57
N GLY A 128 17.84 11.26 -2.95
CA GLY A 128 17.46 10.97 -4.33
C GLY A 128 17.78 12.14 -5.27
N VAL A 129 17.45 13.36 -4.86
CA VAL A 129 17.77 14.59 -5.62
C VAL A 129 19.28 14.80 -5.74
N MET A 130 20.02 14.54 -4.67
CA MET A 130 21.49 14.64 -4.66
C MET A 130 22.12 13.60 -5.61
N ALA A 131 21.62 12.36 -5.57
CA ALA A 131 22.04 11.30 -6.47
C ALA A 131 21.81 11.69 -7.93
N PHE A 132 20.63 12.21 -8.27
CA PHE A 132 20.32 12.68 -9.61
C PHE A 132 21.27 13.79 -10.07
N SER A 133 21.49 14.80 -9.21
CA SER A 133 22.38 15.92 -9.52
C SER A 133 23.82 15.46 -9.79
N ILE A 134 24.34 14.53 -8.98
CA ILE A 134 25.69 13.99 -9.14
C ILE A 134 25.78 13.10 -10.37
N LEU A 135 24.78 12.25 -10.63
CA LEU A 135 24.71 11.42 -11.83
C LEU A 135 24.72 12.28 -13.11
N LEU A 136 24.00 13.41 -13.13
CA LEU A 136 24.05 14.36 -14.25
C LEU A 136 25.45 14.95 -14.44
N ILE A 137 26.14 15.32 -13.36
CA ILE A 137 27.53 15.82 -13.43
C ILE A 137 28.46 14.74 -13.99
N GLN A 138 28.32 13.49 -13.57
CA GLN A 138 29.13 12.39 -14.07
C GLN A 138 28.82 12.06 -15.54
N ALA A 139 27.55 12.10 -15.94
CA ALA A 139 27.15 11.96 -17.34
C ALA A 139 27.74 13.06 -18.21
N TYR A 140 27.70 14.32 -17.76
CA TYR A 140 28.34 15.44 -18.45
C TYR A 140 29.86 15.25 -18.59
N ARG A 141 30.55 14.80 -17.53
CA ARG A 141 32.00 14.51 -17.57
C ARG A 141 32.32 13.38 -18.53
N PHE A 142 31.49 12.34 -18.58
CA PHE A 142 31.62 11.23 -19.51
C PHE A 142 31.48 11.71 -20.96
N ILE A 143 30.46 12.51 -21.27
CA ILE A 143 30.23 13.09 -22.61
C ILE A 143 31.39 13.99 -23.03
N ARG A 144 32.00 14.73 -22.08
CA ARG A 144 33.16 15.59 -22.33
C ARG A 144 34.51 14.83 -22.37
N GLY A 145 34.50 13.50 -22.30
CA GLY A 145 35.72 12.67 -22.37
C GLY A 145 36.62 12.77 -21.13
N GLN A 146 36.13 13.28 -20.00
CA GLN A 146 36.89 13.45 -18.76
C GLN A 146 36.94 12.16 -17.92
N TYR A 147 37.33 11.03 -18.55
CA TYR A 147 37.26 9.70 -17.93
C TYR A 147 38.12 9.57 -16.67
N SER A 148 39.22 10.33 -16.56
CA SER A 148 40.08 10.35 -15.36
C SER A 148 39.38 10.87 -14.10
N LYS A 149 38.29 11.62 -14.24
CA LYS A 149 37.50 12.20 -13.13
C LYS A 149 36.30 11.33 -12.72
N LEU A 150 36.07 10.21 -13.40
CA LEU A 150 34.97 9.29 -13.10
C LEU A 150 35.40 8.26 -12.04
N PRO A 151 34.45 7.73 -11.24
CA PRO A 151 34.73 6.63 -10.32
C PRO A 151 35.26 5.41 -11.08
N LYS A 152 36.34 4.80 -10.59
CA LYS A 152 36.91 3.59 -11.18
C LYS A 152 35.99 2.39 -10.90
N VAL A 153 35.86 1.48 -11.86
CA VAL A 153 35.03 0.26 -11.69
C VAL A 153 35.51 -0.60 -10.52
N GLN A 154 36.84 -0.64 -10.29
CA GLN A 154 37.46 -1.43 -9.22
C GLN A 154 37.34 -0.80 -7.83
N SER A 155 36.88 0.46 -7.72
CA SER A 155 36.68 1.08 -6.41
C SER A 155 35.33 0.72 -5.83
N ILE A 156 35.24 0.68 -4.49
CA ILE A 156 33.96 0.48 -3.79
C ILE A 156 32.96 1.56 -4.20
N THR A 157 33.42 2.79 -4.44
CA THR A 157 32.57 3.89 -4.95
C THR A 157 32.01 3.60 -6.34
N GLY A 158 32.80 3.01 -7.25
CA GLY A 158 32.32 2.55 -8.55
C GLY A 158 31.31 1.41 -8.41
N LEU A 159 31.62 0.42 -7.57
CA LEU A 159 30.71 -0.70 -7.29
C LEU A 159 29.35 -0.20 -6.77
N MET A 160 29.35 0.69 -5.78
CA MET A 160 28.10 1.25 -5.21
C MET A 160 27.34 2.08 -6.23
N LEU A 161 28.04 2.78 -7.13
CA LEU A 161 27.41 3.51 -8.23
C LEU A 161 26.73 2.56 -9.22
N PHE A 162 27.36 1.46 -9.59
CA PHE A 162 26.75 0.44 -10.46
C PHE A 162 25.59 -0.28 -9.78
N SER A 163 25.70 -0.57 -8.48
CA SER A 163 24.62 -1.12 -7.65
C SER A 163 23.43 -0.16 -7.48
N LEU A 164 23.61 1.13 -7.78
CA LEU A 164 22.53 2.12 -7.88
C LEU A 164 21.95 2.16 -9.30
N ILE A 165 22.80 2.32 -10.32
CA ILE A 165 22.35 2.58 -11.71
C ILE A 165 21.75 1.33 -12.37
N ILE A 166 22.41 0.17 -12.26
CA ILE A 166 22.03 -1.03 -13.02
C ILE A 166 20.66 -1.56 -12.57
N PRO A 167 20.39 -1.77 -11.26
CA PRO A 167 19.08 -2.28 -10.83
C PRO A 167 17.95 -1.32 -11.21
N VAL A 168 18.14 -0.01 -11.01
CA VAL A 168 17.14 1.00 -11.40
C VAL A 168 16.89 0.97 -12.90
N ALA A 169 17.93 0.90 -13.73
CA ALA A 169 17.78 0.88 -15.18
C ALA A 169 17.04 -0.38 -15.65
N VAL A 170 17.44 -1.56 -15.15
CA VAL A 170 16.83 -2.84 -15.51
C VAL A 170 15.36 -2.90 -15.08
N LEU A 171 15.06 -2.51 -13.83
CA LEU A 171 13.68 -2.47 -13.33
C LEU A 171 12.82 -1.43 -14.07
N SER A 172 13.43 -0.33 -14.53
CA SER A 172 12.73 0.68 -15.34
C SER A 172 12.34 0.23 -16.75
N LEU A 173 12.85 -0.91 -17.23
CA LEU A 173 12.45 -1.47 -18.52
C LEU A 173 11.04 -2.08 -18.46
N PHE A 174 10.64 -2.59 -17.29
CA PHE A 174 9.33 -3.21 -17.10
C PHE A 174 8.24 -2.15 -16.97
N PRO A 175 7.06 -2.35 -17.59
CA PRO A 175 5.92 -1.44 -17.47
C PRO A 175 5.34 -1.38 -16.06
N HIS A 176 5.50 -2.42 -15.26
CA HIS A 176 5.03 -2.41 -13.87
C HIS A 176 6.14 -1.90 -12.96
N GLN A 177 5.95 -0.67 -12.46
CA GLN A 177 6.94 0.07 -11.69
C GLN A 177 6.41 0.44 -10.31
N GLU A 178 6.72 -0.39 -9.32
CA GLU A 178 6.35 -0.12 -7.94
C GLU A 178 7.54 0.44 -7.17
N ALA A 179 7.29 1.45 -6.31
CA ALA A 179 8.34 2.09 -5.53
C ALA A 179 9.17 1.09 -4.71
N ARG A 180 8.54 0.04 -4.17
CA ARG A 180 9.23 -0.97 -3.34
C ARG A 180 10.35 -1.72 -4.05
N PHE A 181 10.28 -1.91 -5.37
CA PHE A 181 11.31 -2.66 -6.12
C PHE A 181 12.69 -2.01 -6.02
N ILE A 182 12.76 -0.71 -5.78
CA ILE A 182 14.01 0.04 -5.69
C ILE A 182 14.45 0.34 -4.24
N ILE A 183 13.74 -0.13 -3.21
CA ILE A 183 14.16 0.03 -1.80
C ILE A 183 15.60 -0.45 -1.54
N PRO A 184 16.08 -1.59 -2.09
CA PRO A 184 17.46 -2.06 -1.85
C PRO A 184 18.55 -1.05 -2.25
N VAL A 185 18.23 -0.09 -3.12
CA VAL A 185 19.13 0.99 -3.56
C VAL A 185 19.41 2.01 -2.43
N LEU A 186 18.68 1.96 -1.31
CA LEU A 186 18.97 2.75 -0.12
C LEU A 186 20.41 2.58 0.35
N THR A 187 20.93 1.35 0.37
CA THR A 187 22.28 1.05 0.84
C THR A 187 23.36 1.74 0.01
N PRO A 188 23.42 1.58 -1.33
CA PRO A 188 24.40 2.32 -2.14
C PRO A 188 24.21 3.83 -2.06
N LEU A 189 22.96 4.34 -1.97
CA LEU A 189 22.70 5.78 -1.82
C LEU A 189 23.28 6.35 -0.52
N VAL A 190 23.04 5.70 0.61
CA VAL A 190 23.55 6.12 1.91
C VAL A 190 25.07 6.04 1.95
N TYR A 191 25.67 5.00 1.36
CA TYR A 191 27.12 4.88 1.27
C TYR A 191 27.74 6.01 0.44
N LEU A 192 27.19 6.28 -0.75
CA LEU A 192 27.73 7.29 -1.67
C LEU A 192 27.53 8.72 -1.16
N TYR A 193 26.35 9.00 -0.59
CA TYR A 193 25.91 10.37 -0.36
C TYR A 193 25.66 10.73 1.11
N GLY A 194 25.66 9.76 2.02
CA GLY A 194 25.39 9.99 3.45
C GLY A 194 26.40 10.93 4.12
N SER A 195 27.68 10.88 3.71
CA SER A 195 28.72 11.78 4.23
C SER A 195 28.49 13.25 3.86
N HIS A 196 27.70 13.54 2.82
CA HIS A 196 27.41 14.90 2.38
C HIS A 196 26.47 15.66 3.31
N PHE A 197 25.81 14.99 4.27
CA PHE A 197 25.00 15.67 5.29
C PHE A 197 25.80 16.18 6.48
N TYR A 198 27.01 15.66 6.68
CA TYR A 198 27.85 16.02 7.80
C TYR A 198 28.90 17.06 7.39
N PRO A 199 29.00 18.20 8.12
CA PRO A 199 30.02 19.19 7.86
C PRO A 199 31.39 18.61 8.23
N ASN A 200 32.34 18.73 7.30
CA ASN A 200 33.75 18.40 7.56
C ASN A 200 34.48 19.65 8.04
N ASP A 201 35.58 19.48 8.78
CA ASP A 201 36.35 20.62 9.31
C ASP A 201 36.87 21.53 8.20
N SER A 202 37.21 20.95 7.05
CA SER A 202 37.66 21.64 5.83
C SER A 202 36.56 22.41 5.08
N ASP A 203 35.28 22.25 5.43
CA ASP A 203 34.19 22.94 4.74
C ASP A 203 34.12 24.42 5.12
N GLY A 204 33.95 25.30 4.12
CA GLY A 204 33.68 26.72 4.34
C GLY A 204 32.33 26.98 5.04
N ILE A 205 32.19 28.13 5.70
CA ILE A 205 31.01 28.49 6.52
C ILE A 205 29.69 28.33 5.75
N LYS A 206 29.63 28.82 4.51
CA LYS A 206 28.44 28.71 3.65
C LYS A 206 28.06 27.25 3.36
N PHE A 207 29.05 26.40 3.10
CA PHE A 207 28.84 24.99 2.79
C PHE A 207 28.43 24.19 4.03
N LYS A 208 29.02 24.49 5.19
CA LYS A 208 28.58 23.95 6.50
C LYS A 208 27.11 24.28 6.78
N ARG A 209 26.67 25.51 6.50
CA ARG A 209 25.27 25.94 6.65
C ARG A 209 24.35 25.17 5.70
N LEU A 210 24.71 25.05 4.43
CA LEU A 210 23.92 24.30 3.43
C LEU A 210 23.73 22.83 3.84
N LYS A 211 24.81 22.13 4.23
CA LYS A 211 24.73 20.72 4.67
C LYS A 211 23.77 20.54 5.86
N LYS A 212 23.86 21.42 6.87
CA LYS A 212 22.93 21.42 8.00
C LYS A 212 21.49 21.65 7.56
N THR A 213 21.24 22.61 6.67
CA THR A 213 19.90 22.86 6.11
C THR A 213 19.37 21.63 5.37
N LEU A 214 20.17 21.00 4.51
CA LEU A 214 19.79 19.77 3.80
C LEU A 214 19.46 18.63 4.76
N LEU A 215 20.20 18.48 5.86
CA LEU A 215 19.92 17.49 6.89
C LEU A 215 18.58 17.74 7.58
N TYR A 216 18.30 18.99 8.00
CA TYR A 216 17.02 19.32 8.63
C TYR A 216 15.83 19.17 7.68
N VAL A 217 15.99 19.57 6.41
CA VAL A 217 14.98 19.33 5.36
C VAL A 217 14.75 17.84 5.17
N TRP A 218 15.81 17.04 5.14
CA TRP A 218 15.70 15.59 5.00
C TRP A 218 14.92 14.98 6.18
N TYR A 219 15.21 15.36 7.42
CA TYR A 219 14.42 14.91 8.57
C TYR A 219 12.97 15.36 8.51
N ALA A 220 12.70 16.63 8.18
CA ALA A 220 11.34 17.15 8.07
C ALA A 220 10.53 16.38 7.00
N LEU A 221 11.09 16.14 5.82
CA LEU A 221 10.43 15.38 4.76
C LEU A 221 10.14 13.93 5.16
N ASN A 222 11.08 13.24 5.83
CA ASN A 222 10.83 11.89 6.33
C ASN A 222 9.72 11.86 7.40
N ILE A 223 9.68 12.84 8.30
CA ILE A 223 8.60 12.95 9.31
C ILE A 223 7.26 13.16 8.62
N ILE A 224 7.18 14.09 7.66
CA ILE A 224 5.96 14.38 6.90
C ILE A 224 5.48 13.12 6.17
N LEU A 225 6.37 12.41 5.46
CA LEU A 225 6.02 11.20 4.73
C LEU A 225 5.66 10.04 5.66
N THR A 226 6.29 9.93 6.83
CA THR A 226 5.92 8.95 7.86
C THR A 226 4.51 9.21 8.36
N VAL A 227 4.15 10.46 8.65
CA VAL A 227 2.79 10.83 9.06
C VAL A 227 1.78 10.57 7.93
N PHE A 228 2.14 10.98 6.71
CA PHE A 228 1.27 10.83 5.55
C PHE A 228 0.97 9.36 5.27
N PHE A 229 1.99 8.54 5.04
CA PHE A 229 1.79 7.13 4.68
C PHE A 229 1.39 6.25 5.86
N GLY A 230 1.88 6.56 7.07
CA GLY A 230 1.60 5.79 8.28
C GLY A 230 0.25 6.08 8.93
N PHE A 231 -0.42 7.20 8.59
CA PHE A 231 -1.68 7.58 9.24
C PHE A 231 -2.73 8.23 8.32
N ILE A 232 -2.34 8.99 7.29
CA ILE A 232 -3.30 9.79 6.48
C ILE A 232 -3.74 9.06 5.21
N HIS A 233 -2.79 8.54 4.43
CA HIS A 233 -3.02 7.96 3.10
C HIS A 233 -4.21 7.00 3.13
N GLN A 234 -4.15 5.93 3.90
CA GLN A 234 -5.25 4.97 3.94
C GLN A 234 -5.67 4.66 5.38
N GLY A 235 -5.64 5.70 6.22
CA GLY A 235 -5.96 5.63 7.65
C GLY A 235 -7.36 5.10 7.95
N GLY A 236 -8.32 5.27 7.03
CA GLY A 236 -9.69 4.78 7.17
C GLY A 236 -9.88 3.26 6.97
N LEU A 237 -8.93 2.54 6.35
CA LEU A 237 -9.11 1.11 6.05
C LEU A 237 -9.00 0.24 7.30
N TYR A 238 -8.03 0.50 8.19
CA TYR A 238 -7.88 -0.23 9.44
C TYR A 238 -9.11 -0.14 10.37
N PRO A 239 -9.63 1.06 10.72
CA PRO A 239 -10.81 1.17 11.56
C PRO A 239 -12.06 0.58 10.89
N PHE A 240 -12.17 0.64 9.57
CA PHE A 240 -13.22 -0.06 8.82
C PHE A 240 -13.10 -1.58 8.98
N ALA A 241 -11.93 -2.17 8.73
CA ALA A 241 -11.70 -3.61 8.89
C ALA A 241 -12.00 -4.07 10.32
N ARG A 242 -11.59 -3.30 11.33
CA ARG A 242 -11.88 -3.58 12.74
C ARG A 242 -13.38 -3.55 13.04
N ASN A 243 -14.13 -2.59 12.50
CA ASN A 243 -15.57 -2.52 12.70
C ASN A 243 -16.29 -3.67 12.00
N LEU A 244 -15.90 -3.94 10.75
CA LEU A 244 -16.42 -5.06 9.96
C LEU A 244 -16.18 -6.40 10.66
N HIS A 245 -14.98 -6.62 11.21
CA HIS A 245 -14.68 -7.80 12.03
C HIS A 245 -15.66 -7.96 13.21
N ARG A 246 -15.92 -6.88 13.97
CA ARG A 246 -16.85 -6.92 15.11
C ARG A 246 -18.27 -7.26 14.68
N GLU A 247 -18.72 -6.73 13.54
CA GLU A 247 -20.05 -7.02 13.01
C GLU A 247 -20.16 -8.45 12.50
N ILE A 248 -19.14 -8.96 11.81
CA ILE A 248 -19.09 -10.35 11.35
C ILE A 248 -19.16 -11.31 12.54
N LYS A 249 -18.42 -11.03 13.62
CA LYS A 249 -18.43 -11.85 14.84
C LYS A 249 -19.70 -11.70 15.66
N SER A 250 -20.50 -10.64 15.49
CA SER A 250 -21.78 -10.50 16.18
C SER A 250 -22.95 -11.12 15.41
N MET A 251 -22.86 -11.21 14.08
CA MET A 251 -23.93 -11.69 13.21
C MET A 251 -23.59 -13.05 12.55
N TYR A 252 -23.43 -14.09 13.36
CA TYR A 252 -23.20 -15.44 12.83
C TYR A 252 -24.33 -15.91 11.89
N GLY A 253 -23.96 -16.52 10.78
CA GLY A 253 -24.89 -17.05 9.78
C GLY A 253 -25.34 -16.05 8.70
N TYR A 254 -24.98 -14.78 8.82
CA TYR A 254 -25.20 -13.78 7.78
C TYR A 254 -24.13 -13.86 6.69
N HIS A 255 -24.53 -13.64 5.45
CA HIS A 255 -23.61 -13.44 4.33
C HIS A 255 -23.20 -11.96 4.26
N PHE A 256 -21.91 -11.67 4.38
CA PHE A 256 -21.38 -10.31 4.24
C PHE A 256 -20.82 -10.12 2.85
N HIS A 257 -21.35 -9.17 2.09
CA HIS A 257 -20.83 -8.74 0.80
C HIS A 257 -20.22 -7.35 0.95
N VAL A 258 -18.91 -7.22 0.73
CA VAL A 258 -18.18 -5.95 0.89
C VAL A 258 -17.51 -5.61 -0.43
N ILE A 259 -17.92 -4.50 -1.03
CA ILE A 259 -17.36 -3.97 -2.26
C ILE A 259 -16.41 -2.82 -1.92
N THR A 260 -15.16 -2.88 -2.37
CA THR A 260 -14.19 -1.78 -2.22
C THR A 260 -13.83 -1.18 -3.57
N THR A 261 -13.80 0.15 -3.64
CA THR A 261 -13.45 0.92 -4.84
C THR A 261 -12.46 2.03 -4.51
N HIS A 262 -11.60 2.38 -5.48
CA HIS A 262 -10.58 3.43 -5.45
C HIS A 262 -9.81 3.52 -4.12
N SER A 263 -9.49 2.36 -3.56
CA SER A 263 -8.80 2.21 -2.28
C SER A 263 -8.01 0.92 -2.31
N TYR A 264 -6.99 0.81 -1.46
CA TYR A 264 -6.27 -0.46 -1.38
C TYR A 264 -7.17 -1.58 -0.86
N SER A 265 -6.77 -2.81 -1.20
CA SER A 265 -7.39 -4.02 -0.68
C SER A 265 -7.45 -4.01 0.84
N ILE A 266 -8.57 -4.46 1.41
CA ILE A 266 -8.67 -4.69 2.85
C ILE A 266 -7.74 -5.86 3.21
N PRO A 267 -6.91 -5.74 4.26
CA PRO A 267 -6.15 -6.87 4.82
C PRO A 267 -7.11 -7.90 5.41
N THR A 268 -7.30 -9.02 4.71
CA THR A 268 -8.27 -10.07 5.02
C THR A 268 -8.02 -10.74 6.38
N PHE A 269 -6.75 -10.88 6.77
CA PHE A 269 -6.38 -11.48 8.06
C PHE A 269 -6.92 -10.68 9.27
N LEU A 270 -7.12 -9.36 9.15
CA LEU A 270 -7.69 -8.54 10.23
C LEU A 270 -9.17 -8.85 10.50
N LEU A 271 -9.86 -9.46 9.53
CA LEU A 271 -11.24 -9.87 9.68
C LEU A 271 -11.39 -11.18 10.45
N GLN A 272 -10.29 -11.95 10.59
CA GLN A 272 -10.26 -13.24 11.30
C GLN A 272 -11.40 -14.17 10.85
N LEU A 273 -11.59 -14.26 9.53
CA LEU A 273 -12.54 -15.16 8.90
C LEU A 273 -12.09 -16.60 9.12
N GLU A 274 -13.01 -17.52 9.37
CA GLU A 274 -12.65 -18.94 9.53
C GLU A 274 -12.20 -19.53 8.20
N SER A 275 -11.18 -20.38 8.21
CA SER A 275 -10.64 -20.94 6.99
C SER A 275 -11.65 -21.84 6.28
N THR A 276 -11.92 -21.58 5.00
CA THR A 276 -12.84 -22.40 4.18
C THR A 276 -12.12 -23.56 3.50
N SER A 277 -10.79 -23.51 3.43
CA SER A 277 -9.96 -24.53 2.78
C SER A 277 -9.57 -25.69 3.71
N LYS A 278 -9.52 -25.46 5.02
CA LYS A 278 -9.16 -26.47 6.02
C LYS A 278 -10.31 -27.44 6.28
N ILE A 279 -9.97 -28.67 6.62
CA ILE A 279 -10.91 -29.72 7.02
C ILE A 279 -11.04 -29.68 8.53
N TYR A 280 -12.26 -29.51 9.01
CA TYR A 280 -12.61 -29.56 10.42
C TYR A 280 -13.11 -30.97 10.75
N LYS A 281 -12.90 -31.40 11.99
CA LYS A 281 -13.42 -32.67 12.50
C LYS A 281 -14.31 -32.37 13.69
N ASP A 282 -15.53 -32.87 13.66
CA ASP A 282 -16.43 -32.79 14.81
C ASP A 282 -15.95 -33.78 15.89
N ASN A 283 -15.70 -33.28 17.09
CA ASN A 283 -15.24 -34.07 18.22
C ASN A 283 -16.29 -35.09 18.70
N LYS A 284 -17.58 -34.86 18.43
CA LYS A 284 -18.67 -35.75 18.87
C LYS A 284 -18.97 -36.86 17.86
N THR A 285 -19.04 -36.51 16.57
CA THR A 285 -19.43 -37.46 15.52
C THR A 285 -18.23 -38.05 14.76
N GLY A 286 -17.03 -37.46 14.92
CA GLY A 286 -15.84 -37.84 14.18
C GLY A 286 -15.89 -37.49 12.69
N GLN A 287 -16.99 -36.91 12.21
CA GLN A 287 -17.16 -36.55 10.81
C GLN A 287 -16.33 -35.33 10.46
N THR A 288 -15.80 -35.36 9.25
CA THR A 288 -15.02 -34.26 8.69
C THR A 288 -15.92 -33.36 7.83
N TYR A 289 -15.75 -32.05 7.96
CA TYR A 289 -16.51 -31.07 7.20
C TYR A 289 -15.62 -29.88 6.79
N ARG A 290 -16.09 -29.10 5.83
CA ARG A 290 -15.48 -27.83 5.43
C ARG A 290 -16.49 -26.70 5.64
N LEU A 291 -15.98 -25.54 6.04
CA LEU A 291 -16.81 -24.35 6.22
C LEU A 291 -17.10 -23.72 4.86
N ALA A 292 -18.35 -23.28 4.68
CA ALA A 292 -18.73 -22.47 3.53
C ALA A 292 -18.35 -21.00 3.78
N PRO A 293 -17.88 -20.25 2.77
CA PRO A 293 -17.59 -18.83 2.92
C PRO A 293 -18.87 -18.06 3.25
N THR A 294 -18.80 -17.24 4.29
CA THR A 294 -19.89 -16.33 4.71
C THR A 294 -19.55 -14.86 4.43
N THR A 295 -18.29 -14.53 4.17
CA THR A 295 -17.85 -13.16 3.87
C THR A 295 -17.19 -13.12 2.49
N PHE A 296 -17.66 -12.21 1.64
CA PHE A 296 -17.25 -12.04 0.25
C PHE A 296 -16.75 -10.60 0.06
N ILE A 297 -15.46 -10.45 -0.21
CA ILE A 297 -14.83 -9.15 -0.42
C ILE A 297 -14.52 -9.00 -1.91
N HIS A 298 -15.18 -8.05 -2.55
CA HIS A 298 -15.04 -7.75 -3.96
C HIS A 298 -14.18 -6.49 -4.13
N LYS A 299 -13.00 -6.66 -4.72
CA LYS A 299 -12.00 -5.61 -4.88
C LYS A 299 -12.04 -5.11 -6.33
N TYR A 300 -12.41 -3.86 -6.56
CA TYR A 300 -12.51 -3.32 -7.93
C TYR A 300 -11.51 -2.21 -8.25
N GLY A 301 -10.63 -1.82 -7.31
CA GLY A 301 -9.59 -0.80 -7.55
C GLY A 301 -10.17 0.47 -8.16
N SER A 302 -9.50 1.04 -9.16
CA SER A 302 -9.93 2.26 -9.86
C SER A 302 -11.00 2.04 -10.95
N MET A 303 -11.89 1.04 -10.79
CA MET A 303 -12.96 0.76 -11.75
C MET A 303 -13.96 1.93 -11.84
N PRO A 304 -14.30 2.45 -13.04
CA PRO A 304 -15.26 3.53 -13.18
C PRO A 304 -16.63 3.21 -12.57
N MET A 305 -17.27 4.22 -11.97
CA MET A 305 -18.47 4.07 -11.15
C MET A 305 -19.63 3.37 -11.88
N LYS A 306 -19.83 3.66 -13.17
CA LYS A 306 -20.84 2.99 -14.02
C LYS A 306 -20.67 1.47 -14.07
N HIS A 307 -19.44 1.01 -14.30
CA HIS A 307 -19.12 -0.42 -14.35
C HIS A 307 -19.19 -1.06 -12.96
N LEU A 308 -18.76 -0.32 -11.93
CA LEU A 308 -18.88 -0.75 -10.54
C LEU A 308 -20.34 -1.06 -10.19
N PHE A 309 -21.28 -0.18 -10.54
CA PHE A 309 -22.70 -0.39 -10.24
C PHE A 309 -23.34 -1.55 -11.02
N THR A 310 -22.82 -1.87 -12.21
CA THR A 310 -23.21 -3.11 -12.90
C THR A 310 -22.85 -4.33 -12.05
N LYS A 311 -21.63 -4.35 -11.49
CA LYS A 311 -21.18 -5.43 -10.59
C LYS A 311 -21.88 -5.43 -9.24
N VAL A 312 -22.17 -4.25 -8.67
CA VAL A 312 -22.98 -4.12 -7.45
C VAL A 312 -24.34 -4.78 -7.69
N ASN A 313 -25.01 -4.46 -8.81
CA ASN A 313 -26.30 -5.03 -9.15
C ASN A 313 -26.26 -6.55 -9.32
N ASP A 314 -25.24 -7.09 -10.00
CA ASP A 314 -25.06 -8.53 -10.16
C ASP A 314 -24.93 -9.26 -8.81
N VAL A 315 -24.07 -8.75 -7.91
CA VAL A 315 -23.84 -9.35 -6.59
C VAL A 315 -25.08 -9.18 -5.71
N PHE A 316 -25.71 -8.01 -5.74
CA PHE A 316 -26.89 -7.71 -4.95
C PHE A 316 -28.09 -8.58 -5.35
N THR A 317 -28.35 -8.72 -6.64
CA THR A 317 -29.41 -9.60 -7.18
C THR A 317 -29.21 -11.05 -6.76
N ASN A 318 -27.95 -11.53 -6.76
CA ASN A 318 -27.62 -12.86 -6.28
C ASN A 318 -27.84 -13.02 -4.77
N ALA A 319 -27.51 -12.00 -3.97
CA ALA A 319 -27.76 -12.02 -2.52
C ALA A 319 -29.28 -12.06 -2.21
N GLU A 320 -30.08 -11.24 -2.90
CA GLU A 320 -31.55 -11.26 -2.82
C GLU A 320 -32.12 -12.62 -3.23
N LEU A 321 -31.63 -13.22 -4.31
CA LEU A 321 -32.04 -14.55 -4.74
C LEU A 321 -31.79 -15.61 -3.65
N LEU A 322 -30.64 -15.56 -2.97
CA LEU A 322 -30.29 -16.47 -1.89
C LEU A 322 -31.13 -16.22 -0.62
N LEU A 323 -31.47 -14.97 -0.34
CA LEU A 323 -32.41 -14.62 0.73
C LEU A 323 -33.79 -15.23 0.45
N HIS A 324 -34.33 -15.07 -0.76
CA HIS A 324 -35.66 -15.58 -1.10
C HIS A 324 -35.70 -17.12 -1.19
N LYS A 325 -34.74 -17.74 -1.90
CA LYS A 325 -34.74 -19.20 -2.15
C LYS A 325 -34.24 -20.02 -0.98
N ARG A 326 -33.25 -19.51 -0.23
CA ARG A 326 -32.55 -20.27 0.81
C ARG A 326 -32.64 -19.64 2.21
N LYS A 327 -33.43 -18.57 2.38
CA LYS A 327 -33.56 -17.81 3.63
C LYS A 327 -32.21 -17.37 4.20
N ARG A 328 -31.23 -17.13 3.33
CA ARG A 328 -29.88 -16.70 3.71
C ARG A 328 -29.88 -15.20 3.93
N GLN A 329 -29.78 -14.79 5.18
CA GLN A 329 -29.66 -13.39 5.56
C GLN A 329 -28.33 -12.82 5.10
N TYR A 330 -28.30 -11.54 4.74
CA TYR A 330 -27.08 -10.92 4.25
C TYR A 330 -26.93 -9.46 4.72
N ARG A 331 -25.69 -8.96 4.65
CA ARG A 331 -25.29 -7.57 4.81
C ARG A 331 -24.46 -7.16 3.61
N PHE A 332 -24.75 -6.00 3.04
CA PHE A 332 -24.10 -5.53 1.83
C PHE A 332 -23.55 -4.12 2.05
N TYR A 333 -22.24 -3.98 1.84
CA TYR A 333 -21.49 -2.75 2.05
C TYR A 333 -20.72 -2.34 0.79
N ILE A 334 -20.66 -1.03 0.53
CA ILE A 334 -19.75 -0.41 -0.43
C ILE A 334 -18.85 0.54 0.35
N ALA A 335 -17.54 0.33 0.31
CA ALA A 335 -16.54 1.24 0.85
C ALA A 335 -15.89 2.02 -0.29
N SER A 336 -16.00 3.35 -0.24
CA SER A 336 -15.52 4.27 -1.27
C SER A 336 -14.90 5.53 -0.64
N PRO A 337 -13.87 6.13 -1.24
CA PRO A 337 -13.45 7.48 -0.92
C PRO A 337 -14.61 8.47 -0.98
N CYS A 338 -14.63 9.44 -0.07
CA CYS A 338 -15.66 10.46 0.01
C CYS A 338 -15.67 11.42 -1.19
N SER A 339 -14.54 11.56 -1.88
CA SER A 339 -14.43 12.30 -3.14
C SER A 339 -15.39 11.81 -4.22
N LEU A 340 -15.74 10.51 -4.22
CA LEU A 340 -16.63 9.88 -5.21
C LEU A 340 -18.10 9.84 -4.78
N GLU A 341 -18.49 10.51 -3.69
CA GLU A 341 -19.88 10.46 -3.19
C GLU A 341 -20.90 10.86 -4.26
N TYR A 342 -20.60 11.91 -5.03
CA TYR A 342 -21.52 12.45 -6.05
C TYR A 342 -21.79 11.43 -7.15
N GLU A 343 -20.73 10.96 -7.81
CA GLU A 343 -20.82 9.95 -8.87
C GLU A 343 -21.50 8.68 -8.39
N MET A 344 -21.17 8.25 -7.16
CA MET A 344 -21.76 7.06 -6.58
C MET A 344 -23.26 7.21 -6.37
N ARG A 345 -23.74 8.35 -5.85
CA ARG A 345 -25.18 8.61 -5.70
C ARG A 345 -25.89 8.72 -7.04
N GLN A 346 -25.27 9.38 -8.03
CA GLN A 346 -25.84 9.51 -9.37
C GLN A 346 -26.02 8.16 -10.06
N GLU A 347 -25.00 7.30 -10.01
CA GLU A 347 -25.09 5.96 -10.59
C GLU A 347 -26.05 5.07 -9.80
N ALA A 348 -26.06 5.15 -8.46
CA ALA A 348 -27.00 4.40 -7.62
C ALA A 348 -28.47 4.69 -7.97
N ASN A 349 -28.82 5.97 -8.17
CA ASN A 349 -30.19 6.40 -8.46
C ASN A 349 -30.74 5.85 -9.79
N LYS A 350 -29.88 5.36 -10.69
CA LYS A 350 -30.33 4.70 -11.93
C LYS A 350 -30.90 3.30 -11.69
N TYR A 351 -30.62 2.71 -10.53
CA TYR A 351 -31.06 1.36 -10.17
C TYR A 351 -32.25 1.42 -9.21
N ASN A 352 -33.45 1.25 -9.75
CA ASN A 352 -34.70 1.35 -8.98
C ASN A 352 -34.83 0.35 -7.82
N MET A 353 -34.09 -0.77 -7.85
CA MET A 353 -34.16 -1.84 -6.83
C MET A 353 -33.13 -1.68 -5.71
N ILE A 354 -32.21 -0.72 -5.85
CA ILE A 354 -31.07 -0.57 -4.96
C ILE A 354 -31.17 0.77 -4.22
N GLN A 355 -31.17 0.70 -2.89
CA GLN A 355 -31.06 1.86 -2.03
C GLN A 355 -29.67 1.89 -1.39
N VAL A 356 -28.92 2.96 -1.64
CA VAL A 356 -27.59 3.17 -1.05
C VAL A 356 -27.70 4.23 0.04
N THR A 357 -27.53 3.82 1.30
CA THR A 357 -27.58 4.70 2.47
C THR A 357 -26.19 4.86 3.09
N LYS A 358 -25.90 6.05 3.62
CA LYS A 358 -24.66 6.28 4.38
C LYS A 358 -24.72 5.49 5.68
N ASP A 359 -23.66 4.76 5.99
CA ASP A 359 -23.54 4.02 7.24
C ASP A 359 -22.51 4.70 8.16
N ILE A 360 -21.22 4.57 7.85
CA ILE A 360 -20.12 5.10 8.67
C ILE A 360 -19.09 5.82 7.80
N THR A 361 -18.47 6.86 8.35
CA THR A 361 -17.37 7.60 7.72
C THR A 361 -16.11 7.55 8.60
N TYR A 362 -14.95 7.28 7.99
CA TYR A 362 -13.66 7.21 8.67
C TYR A 362 -12.71 8.30 8.17
N TYR A 363 -12.12 9.03 9.11
CA TYR A 363 -11.08 10.04 8.88
C TYR A 363 -9.80 9.67 9.66
N PRO A 364 -8.62 10.09 9.17
CA PRO A 364 -8.35 10.59 7.82
C PRO A 364 -8.24 9.43 6.80
N HIS A 365 -8.54 9.71 5.54
CA HIS A 365 -8.26 8.78 4.45
C HIS A 365 -8.05 9.55 3.14
N PHE A 366 -6.84 9.47 2.61
CA PHE A 366 -6.42 10.09 1.36
C PHE A 366 -6.22 9.02 0.26
N SER A 367 -7.20 8.87 -0.62
CA SER A 367 -7.00 8.03 -1.80
C SER A 367 -6.29 8.80 -2.91
N SER A 368 -5.17 8.28 -3.39
CA SER A 368 -4.50 8.79 -4.59
C SER A 368 -5.22 8.40 -5.89
N GLU A 369 -6.02 7.33 -5.86
CA GLU A 369 -6.81 6.87 -7.01
C GLU A 369 -8.06 7.73 -7.24
N ALA A 370 -8.54 8.42 -6.20
CA ALA A 370 -9.72 9.29 -6.26
C ALA A 370 -9.44 10.61 -5.54
N PHE A 371 -8.51 11.39 -6.09
CA PHE A 371 -8.16 12.69 -5.56
C PHE A 371 -9.34 13.67 -5.71
N PRO A 372 -9.79 14.37 -4.66
CA PRO A 372 -10.93 15.27 -4.75
C PRO A 372 -10.62 16.50 -5.60
N GLU A 373 -11.61 16.98 -6.33
CA GLU A 373 -11.57 18.30 -6.97
C GLU A 373 -11.87 19.41 -5.94
N PHE A 374 -11.18 20.54 -6.10
CA PHE A 374 -11.42 21.71 -5.26
C PHE A 374 -12.81 22.29 -5.57
N PRO A 375 -13.69 22.48 -4.56
CA PRO A 375 -15.06 22.93 -4.79
C PRO A 375 -15.15 24.28 -5.50
N ASN A 376 -16.12 24.42 -6.41
CA ASN A 376 -16.46 25.70 -7.02
C ASN A 376 -17.20 26.61 -6.01
N ILE A 377 -17.35 27.90 -6.35
CA ILE A 377 -18.05 28.87 -5.48
C ILE A 377 -19.50 28.45 -5.24
N HIS A 378 -20.13 27.81 -6.24
CA HIS A 378 -21.52 27.37 -6.18
C HIS A 378 -21.70 25.87 -5.92
N ASP A 379 -20.71 25.20 -5.32
CA ASP A 379 -20.79 23.76 -5.06
C ASP A 379 -21.76 23.45 -3.90
N GLN A 380 -23.02 23.14 -4.23
CA GLN A 380 -24.08 22.85 -3.27
C GLN A 380 -23.77 21.65 -2.36
N PHE A 381 -22.86 20.75 -2.75
CA PHE A 381 -22.49 19.58 -1.94
C PHE A 381 -21.65 19.92 -0.71
N CYS A 382 -21.08 21.13 -0.66
CA CYS A 382 -20.29 21.58 0.48
C CYS A 382 -21.12 22.05 1.68
N LEU A 383 -22.43 22.22 1.51
CA LEU A 383 -23.35 22.61 2.56
C LEU A 383 -23.91 21.33 3.18
N GLU A 384 -23.20 20.78 4.17
CA GLU A 384 -23.76 19.74 5.02
C GLU A 384 -24.91 20.32 5.85
N ASN A 385 -26.12 20.26 5.30
CA ASN A 385 -27.38 20.29 6.03
C ASN A 385 -28.48 19.60 5.20
N ASN A 386 -28.69 18.30 5.44
CA ASN A 386 -29.93 17.49 5.38
C ASN A 386 -31.10 17.87 4.43
N SER A 387 -30.92 18.64 3.37
CA SER A 387 -32.02 19.22 2.58
C SER A 387 -31.83 19.10 1.07
N ILE A 388 -31.19 18.01 0.60
CA ILE A 388 -31.39 17.55 -0.79
C ILE A 388 -32.67 16.67 -0.86
N GLN A 389 -33.70 17.06 -0.11
CA GLN A 389 -35.08 16.60 -0.31
C GLN A 389 -35.95 17.69 -0.95
N THR A 390 -35.44 18.90 -1.13
CA THR A 390 -36.15 19.96 -1.83
C THR A 390 -35.44 20.26 -3.14
N ASN A 391 -36.14 20.03 -4.26
CA ASN A 391 -35.79 20.48 -5.61
C ASN A 391 -35.75 22.02 -5.70
N GLN A 392 -34.94 22.67 -4.88
CA GLN A 392 -34.72 24.11 -4.90
C GLN A 392 -33.22 24.34 -5.04
N SER A 393 -32.84 24.71 -6.26
CA SER A 393 -31.51 25.22 -6.56
C SER A 393 -31.34 26.59 -5.89
N GLN A 394 -30.94 26.60 -4.62
CA GLN A 394 -30.47 27.82 -3.99
C GLN A 394 -29.10 28.16 -4.61
N ALA A 395 -28.99 29.36 -5.17
CA ALA A 395 -27.68 29.92 -5.53
C ALA A 395 -26.94 30.17 -4.22
N VAL A 396 -25.89 29.40 -3.96
CA VAL A 396 -25.09 29.58 -2.75
C VAL A 396 -23.69 30.01 -3.17
N ASP A 397 -23.20 31.06 -2.52
CA ASP A 397 -21.84 31.54 -2.70
C ASP A 397 -21.00 31.12 -1.51
N LEU A 398 -20.09 30.16 -1.73
CA LEU A 398 -19.20 29.66 -0.70
C LEU A 398 -17.97 30.55 -0.55
N ASN A 399 -17.70 30.97 0.70
CA ASN A 399 -16.45 31.64 1.05
C ASN A 399 -15.25 30.69 0.93
N MET A 400 -14.04 31.23 0.72
CA MET A 400 -12.82 30.42 0.56
C MET A 400 -12.57 29.45 1.72
N LEU A 401 -12.83 29.87 2.96
CA LEU A 401 -12.72 29.00 4.15
C LEU A 401 -13.70 27.83 4.11
N GLN A 402 -14.94 28.04 3.63
CA GLN A 402 -15.93 26.98 3.48
C GLN A 402 -15.52 25.99 2.39
N ARG A 403 -14.95 26.49 1.27
CA ARG A 403 -14.42 25.66 0.19
C ARG A 403 -13.23 24.81 0.65
N ILE A 404 -12.29 25.39 1.41
CA ILE A 404 -11.16 24.66 2.01
C ILE A 404 -11.67 23.61 3.01
N SER A 405 -12.61 23.97 3.88
CA SER A 405 -13.19 23.03 4.85
C SER A 405 -13.87 21.86 4.14
N CYS A 406 -14.69 22.14 3.13
CA CYS A 406 -15.34 21.13 2.30
C CYS A 406 -14.33 20.23 1.58
N PHE A 407 -13.29 20.82 0.99
CA PHE A 407 -12.21 20.09 0.34
C PHE A 407 -11.51 19.12 1.31
N LEU A 408 -11.20 19.58 2.52
CA LEU A 408 -10.58 18.75 3.55
C LEU A 408 -11.51 17.62 4.02
N LYS A 409 -12.83 17.87 4.09
CA LYS A 409 -13.84 16.84 4.42
C LYS A 409 -13.95 15.74 3.34
N LYS A 410 -13.51 15.99 2.10
CA LYS A 410 -13.50 14.94 1.05
C LYS A 410 -12.41 13.88 1.27
N PHE A 411 -11.45 14.08 2.18
CA PHE A 411 -10.43 13.08 2.54
C PHE A 411 -10.91 12.12 3.65
N CYS A 412 -11.92 11.32 3.31
CA CYS A 412 -12.41 10.23 4.13
C CYS A 412 -12.70 8.96 3.33
N LEU A 413 -12.81 7.84 4.05
CA LEU A 413 -13.38 6.60 3.57
C LEU A 413 -14.83 6.55 4.07
N ARG A 414 -15.78 6.41 3.16
CA ARG A 414 -17.19 6.25 3.52
C ARG A 414 -17.67 4.84 3.18
N VAL A 415 -18.37 4.27 4.15
CA VAL A 415 -19.06 2.99 4.01
C VAL A 415 -20.54 3.29 3.82
N TYR A 416 -21.10 2.66 2.79
CA TYR A 416 -22.50 2.74 2.45
C TYR A 416 -23.12 1.37 2.59
N ARG A 417 -24.32 1.33 3.16
CA ARG A 417 -25.14 0.13 3.23
C ARG A 417 -26.03 0.07 2.00
N VAL A 418 -26.10 -1.11 1.40
CA VAL A 418 -26.97 -1.38 0.25
C VAL A 418 -28.15 -2.22 0.73
N SER A 419 -29.36 -1.74 0.48
CA SER A 419 -30.61 -2.38 0.84
C SER A 419 -31.60 -2.36 -0.33
N PRO A 420 -32.58 -3.27 -0.37
CA PRO A 420 -33.65 -3.19 -1.36
C PRO A 420 -34.44 -1.90 -1.16
N THR A 421 -34.86 -1.27 -2.25
CA THR A 421 -35.80 -0.15 -2.19
C THR A 421 -37.15 -0.66 -1.70
N ILE A 422 -37.55 -0.22 -0.51
CA ILE A 422 -38.90 -0.45 -0.01
C ILE A 422 -39.80 0.53 -0.75
N LYS A 423 -40.47 0.07 -1.81
CA LYS A 423 -41.62 0.79 -2.36
C LYS A 423 -42.76 0.63 -1.35
N SER A 424 -43.01 1.68 -0.58
CA SER A 424 -44.23 1.83 0.21
C SER A 424 -45.47 1.85 -0.67
#